data_AF-R8Y1P4-F1
#
_entry.id   AF-R8Y1P4-F1
#
_cell.length_a   1.000
_cell.length_b   1.000
_cell.length_c   1.000
_cell.angle_alpha   90.00
_cell.angle_beta   90.00
_cell.angle_gamma   90.00
#
_symmetry.space_group_name_H-M   'P 1'
#
loop_
_entity.id
_entity.type
_entity.pdbx_description
1 polymer ?
#
loop_
_entity_poly.entity_id
_entity_poly.type
_entity_poly.pdbx_seq_one_letter_code
_entity_poly.pdbx_strand_id
1 'polypeptide(L)'
;MTELGYIQTNTREYAHEFELKNGQYLYIKRLKDSQKRKKEPSRLMIHPAFLKFKEDLTKLEKVEFSFEEKGNMNTAFDRFPHSSESDCAKNPTQHGIGVYFKDKLALTNFLKFIENKKELL
;
A
#
# COMPACT_ATOMS: atom_id res chain seq x y z
N MET A 1 -11.31 1.71 7.56
CA MET A 1 -10.96 2.82 6.64
C MET A 1 -12.05 3.86 6.60
N THR A 2 -13.28 3.52 6.19
CA THR A 2 -14.41 4.48 6.17
C THR A 2 -14.73 5.07 7.55
N GLU A 3 -14.72 4.26 8.61
CA GLU A 3 -14.86 4.74 10.01
C GLU A 3 -13.78 5.75 10.44
N LEU A 4 -12.62 5.77 9.77
CA LEU A 4 -11.53 6.72 10.04
C LEU A 4 -11.69 8.03 9.25
N GLY A 5 -12.74 8.12 8.43
CA GLY A 5 -13.06 9.27 7.58
C GLY A 5 -12.37 9.25 6.22
N TYR A 6 -11.92 8.08 5.73
CA TYR A 6 -11.32 7.94 4.40
C TYR A 6 -12.36 7.59 3.36
N ILE A 7 -12.18 8.14 2.16
CA ILE A 7 -13.09 7.96 1.04
C ILE A 7 -12.63 6.77 0.24
N GLN A 8 -13.49 5.76 0.08
CA GLN A 8 -13.23 4.68 -0.86
C GLN A 8 -13.54 5.20 -2.27
N THR A 9 -12.52 5.43 -3.08
CA THR A 9 -12.66 6.04 -4.41
C THR A 9 -12.93 5.00 -5.49
N ASN A 10 -12.50 3.75 -5.28
CA ASN A 10 -12.73 2.68 -6.25
C ASN A 10 -12.80 1.30 -5.58
N THR A 11 -13.56 0.38 -6.19
CA THR A 11 -13.57 -1.05 -5.87
C THR A 11 -13.19 -1.82 -7.12
N ARG A 12 -12.00 -2.40 -7.12
CA ARG A 12 -11.50 -3.22 -8.23
C ARG A 12 -11.56 -4.69 -7.86
N GLU A 13 -11.34 -5.57 -8.84
CA GLU A 13 -11.41 -7.01 -8.65
C GLU A 13 -10.50 -7.49 -7.50
N TYR A 14 -9.30 -6.90 -7.41
CA TYR A 14 -8.24 -7.33 -6.49
C TYR A 14 -7.88 -6.31 -5.41
N ALA A 15 -8.42 -5.09 -5.45
CA ALA A 15 -8.06 -4.03 -4.50
C ALA A 15 -9.24 -3.10 -4.19
N HIS A 16 -9.26 -2.59 -2.97
CA HIS A 16 -10.02 -1.40 -2.60
C HIS A 16 -9.07 -0.19 -2.59
N GLU A 17 -9.45 0.86 -3.31
CA GLU A 17 -8.71 2.12 -3.35
C GLU A 17 -9.32 3.09 -2.36
N PHE A 18 -8.48 3.71 -1.53
CA PHE A 18 -8.90 4.73 -0.58
C PHE A 18 -8.06 5.98 -0.73
N GLU A 19 -8.72 7.13 -0.67
CA GLU A 19 -8.10 8.43 -0.53
C GLU A 19 -8.10 8.86 0.94
N LEU A 20 -6.91 9.22 1.44
CA LEU A 20 -6.67 9.74 2.77
C LEU A 20 -7.05 11.22 2.87
N LYS A 21 -7.16 11.76 4.08
CA LYS A 21 -7.55 13.18 4.31
C LYS A 21 -6.56 14.18 3.71
N ASN A 22 -5.34 13.76 3.44
CA ASN A 22 -4.31 14.57 2.82
C ASN A 22 -4.23 14.42 1.29
N GLY A 23 -5.14 13.66 0.66
CA GLY A 23 -5.21 13.43 -0.79
C GLY A 23 -4.33 12.28 -1.29
N GLN A 24 -3.63 11.57 -0.40
CA GLN A 24 -2.82 10.43 -0.79
C GLN A 24 -3.68 9.17 -0.96
N TYR A 25 -3.27 8.30 -1.89
CA TYR A 25 -3.94 7.03 -2.15
C TYR A 25 -3.25 5.86 -1.44
N LEU A 26 -4.06 4.96 -0.91
CA LEU A 26 -3.64 3.64 -0.45
C LEU A 26 -4.54 2.57 -1.07
N TYR A 27 -4.01 1.36 -1.13
CA TYR A 27 -4.77 0.22 -1.59
C TYR A 27 -4.81 -0.89 -0.54
N ILE A 28 -5.96 -1.55 -0.44
CA ILE A 28 -6.13 -2.77 0.35
C ILE A 28 -6.39 -3.94 -0.60
N LYS A 29 -5.46 -4.89 -0.64
CA LYS A 29 -5.59 -6.15 -1.37
C LYS A 29 -6.82 -6.92 -0.89
N ARG A 30 -7.65 -7.33 -1.84
CA ARG A 30 -8.80 -8.21 -1.60
C ARG A 30 -8.31 -9.65 -1.47
N LEU A 31 -9.08 -10.48 -0.77
CA LEU A 31 -8.80 -11.91 -0.61
C LEU A 31 -8.66 -12.66 -1.93
N LYS A 32 -9.27 -12.15 -3.01
CA LYS A 32 -9.15 -12.71 -4.37
C LYS A 32 -7.73 -12.58 -4.96
N ASP A 33 -6.90 -11.68 -4.44
CA ASP A 33 -5.46 -11.58 -4.75
C ASP A 33 -4.65 -12.58 -3.89
N SER A 34 -5.11 -13.83 -3.82
CA SER A 34 -4.49 -14.87 -2.99
C SER A 34 -3.29 -15.53 -3.70
N GLN A 35 -2.34 -14.72 -4.18
CA GLN A 35 -1.05 -15.28 -4.57
C GLN A 35 -0.50 -16.07 -3.37
N LYS A 36 -0.12 -17.34 -3.58
CA LYS A 36 0.42 -18.25 -2.55
C LYS A 36 1.76 -17.70 -2.01
N ARG A 37 1.76 -16.64 -1.20
CA ARG A 37 2.99 -16.13 -0.58
C ARG A 37 2.77 -15.74 0.88
N LYS A 38 3.51 -16.46 1.74
CA LYS A 38 3.75 -16.33 3.19
C LYS A 38 2.52 -16.33 4.11
N LYS A 39 2.73 -16.75 5.37
CA LYS A 39 1.70 -16.94 6.41
C LYS A 39 0.86 -15.67 6.67
N GLU A 40 1.36 -14.48 6.34
CA GLU A 40 0.70 -13.19 6.57
C GLU A 40 1.03 -12.23 5.40
N PRO A 41 0.16 -12.11 4.37
CA PRO A 41 0.43 -11.22 3.25
C PRO A 41 0.23 -9.75 3.67
N SER A 42 1.16 -8.87 3.28
CA SER A 42 0.96 -7.41 3.35
C SER A 42 -0.27 -7.04 2.53
N ARG A 43 -1.37 -6.70 3.21
CA ARG A 43 -2.65 -6.39 2.56
C ARG A 43 -2.81 -4.92 2.24
N LEU A 44 -2.21 -4.05 3.04
CA LEU A 44 -2.21 -2.63 2.76
C LEU A 44 -0.97 -2.28 1.96
N MET A 45 -1.14 -1.39 0.99
CA MET A 45 -0.09 -0.96 0.11
C MET A 45 -0.08 0.56 0.01
N ILE A 46 1.11 1.15 0.08
CA ILE A 46 1.34 2.59 -0.07
C ILE A 46 2.25 2.91 -1.24
N HIS A 47 2.20 4.17 -1.67
CA HIS A 47 2.95 4.64 -2.83
C HIS A 47 4.48 4.50 -2.62
N PRO A 48 5.25 4.06 -3.63
CA PRO A 48 6.70 3.88 -3.54
C PRO A 48 7.51 5.10 -3.14
N ALA A 49 7.03 6.33 -3.39
CA ALA A 49 7.77 7.53 -2.97
C ALA A 49 7.91 7.68 -1.44
N PHE A 50 7.21 6.87 -0.65
CA PHE A 50 7.47 6.74 0.79
C PHE A 50 8.81 6.06 1.12
N LEU A 51 9.52 5.48 0.14
CA LEU A 51 10.87 4.93 0.31
C LEU A 51 11.86 5.95 0.89
N LYS A 52 11.70 7.25 0.60
CA LYS A 52 12.55 8.30 1.20
C LYS A 52 12.42 8.42 2.72
N PHE A 53 11.35 7.87 3.30
CA PHE A 53 11.11 7.83 4.74
C PHE A 53 11.38 6.44 5.33
N LYS A 54 12.12 5.58 4.64
CA LYS A 54 12.36 4.19 5.06
C LYS A 54 12.83 4.09 6.50
N GLU A 55 13.78 4.92 6.92
CA GLU A 55 14.29 4.93 8.30
C GLU A 55 13.19 5.24 9.32
N ASP A 56 12.36 6.26 9.06
CA ASP A 56 11.25 6.62 9.95
C ASP A 56 10.15 5.55 9.96
N LEU A 57 9.83 4.98 8.80
CA LEU A 57 8.86 3.88 8.70
C LEU A 57 9.30 2.68 9.54
N THR A 58 10.58 2.30 9.48
CA THR A 58 11.09 1.16 10.25
C THR A 58 11.13 1.37 11.76
N LYS A 59 10.96 2.61 12.24
CA LYS A 59 10.83 2.93 13.68
C LYS A 59 9.39 2.77 14.19
N LEU A 60 8.40 2.60 13.31
CA LEU A 60 7.00 2.42 13.72
C LEU A 60 6.82 1.04 14.36
N GLU A 61 6.52 1.04 15.66
CA GLU A 61 6.32 -0.18 16.42
C GLU A 61 5.14 -0.99 15.87
N LYS A 62 5.31 -2.33 15.83
CA LYS A 62 4.29 -3.31 15.40
C LYS A 62 3.80 -3.12 13.96
N VAL A 63 4.56 -2.42 13.14
CA VAL A 63 4.36 -2.32 11.70
C VAL A 63 5.54 -2.97 10.99
N GLU A 64 5.27 -3.86 10.04
CA GLU A 64 6.26 -4.52 9.22
C GLU A 64 6.10 -4.07 7.76
N PHE A 65 7.22 -3.85 7.09
CA PHE A 65 7.26 -3.30 5.74
C PHE A 65 7.95 -4.26 4.77
N SER A 66 7.38 -4.39 3.58
CA SER A 66 8.01 -5.03 2.43
C SER A 66 8.31 -3.98 1.37
N PHE A 67 9.60 -3.68 1.20
CA PHE A 67 10.09 -2.67 0.25
C PHE A 67 10.52 -3.27 -1.10
N GLU A 68 10.42 -4.59 -1.26
CA GLU A 68 10.80 -5.26 -2.50
C GLU A 68 9.88 -4.83 -3.65
N GLU A 69 10.44 -4.66 -4.84
CA GLU A 69 9.69 -4.33 -6.05
C GLU A 69 9.09 -5.59 -6.74
N LYS A 70 9.73 -6.76 -6.56
CA LYS A 70 9.35 -8.04 -7.16
C LYS A 70 8.00 -8.59 -6.69
N GLY A 71 7.08 -8.74 -7.65
CA GLY A 71 5.91 -9.62 -7.57
C GLY A 71 4.57 -8.98 -7.19
N ASN A 72 4.41 -7.66 -7.35
CA ASN A 72 3.70 -6.97 -6.28
C ASN A 72 2.28 -6.46 -6.53
N MET A 73 1.86 -6.09 -7.73
CA MET A 73 0.51 -5.57 -7.96
C MET A 73 0.03 -5.74 -9.40
N ASN A 74 -1.22 -6.14 -9.59
CA ASN A 74 -1.87 -6.09 -10.90
C ASN A 74 -2.32 -4.65 -11.23
N THR A 75 -3.02 -4.45 -12.36
CA THR A 75 -3.51 -3.14 -12.81
C THR A 75 -4.56 -2.51 -11.89
N ALA A 76 -5.01 -3.20 -10.84
CA ALA A 76 -5.95 -2.66 -9.85
C ALA A 76 -5.34 -1.57 -8.94
N PHE A 77 -4.07 -1.22 -9.12
CA PHE A 77 -3.36 -0.28 -8.26
C PHE A 77 -3.05 1.04 -8.96
N ASP A 78 -3.77 1.36 -10.04
CA ASP A 78 -3.43 2.32 -11.11
C ASP A 78 -2.80 3.68 -10.75
N ARG A 79 -3.00 4.19 -9.52
CA ARG A 79 -2.31 5.39 -9.02
C ARG A 79 -0.83 5.17 -8.69
N PHE A 80 -0.35 3.93 -8.71
CA PHE A 80 1.04 3.59 -8.39
C PHE A 80 1.88 3.44 -9.66
N PRO A 81 3.21 3.61 -9.58
CA PRO A 81 4.07 3.47 -10.74
C PRO A 81 4.18 2.01 -11.21
N HIS A 82 4.51 1.86 -12.50
CA HIS A 82 4.86 0.55 -13.06
C HIS A 82 6.12 0.00 -12.39
N SER A 83 6.17 -1.32 -12.23
CA SER A 83 7.37 -2.03 -11.81
C SER A 83 8.36 -2.07 -12.98
N SER A 84 9.61 -1.70 -12.70
CA SER A 84 10.76 -1.85 -13.59
C SER A 84 11.11 -3.32 -13.88
N GLU A 85 10.65 -4.23 -13.03
CA GLU A 85 10.86 -5.68 -13.14
C GLU A 85 9.68 -6.38 -13.83
N SER A 86 8.78 -5.63 -14.47
CA SER A 86 7.66 -6.22 -15.20
C SER A 86 8.08 -6.75 -16.56
N ASP A 87 8.11 -8.08 -16.71
CA ASP A 87 8.43 -8.74 -17.98
C ASP A 87 7.26 -8.72 -19.00
N CYS A 88 6.07 -8.22 -18.60
CA CYS A 88 4.88 -8.24 -19.45
C CYS A 88 4.60 -6.87 -20.08
N ALA A 89 5.10 -6.67 -21.31
CA ALA A 89 4.87 -5.43 -22.06
C ALA A 89 3.38 -5.10 -22.31
N LYS A 90 2.52 -6.12 -22.40
CA LYS A 90 1.07 -5.93 -22.64
C LYS A 90 0.29 -5.56 -21.38
N ASN A 91 0.76 -5.98 -20.20
CA ASN A 91 0.11 -5.74 -18.91
C ASN A 91 1.20 -5.51 -17.85
N PRO A 92 1.84 -4.33 -17.85
CA PRO A 92 2.90 -4.03 -16.90
C PRO A 92 2.32 -4.02 -15.48
N THR A 93 2.94 -4.79 -14.60
CA THR A 93 2.61 -4.84 -13.17
C THR A 93 2.98 -3.51 -12.53
N GLN A 94 2.24 -3.13 -11.50
CA GLN A 94 2.59 -1.97 -10.69
C GLN A 94 3.37 -2.39 -9.44
N HIS A 95 3.96 -1.42 -8.75
CA HIS A 95 4.68 -1.68 -7.50
C HIS A 95 4.27 -0.68 -6.40
N GLY A 96 4.32 -1.15 -5.16
CA GLY A 96 3.98 -0.42 -3.96
C GLY A 96 4.73 -1.01 -2.77
N ILE A 97 4.81 -0.25 -1.68
CA ILE A 97 5.39 -0.75 -0.42
C ILE A 97 4.30 -1.51 0.32
N GLY A 98 4.54 -2.79 0.61
CA GLY A 98 3.63 -3.61 1.39
C GLY A 98 3.73 -3.29 2.87
N VAL A 99 2.59 -3.17 3.53
CA VAL A 99 2.49 -2.86 4.96
C VAL A 99 1.66 -3.92 5.66
N TYR A 100 2.20 -4.40 6.78
CA TYR A 100 1.54 -5.30 7.71
C TYR A 100 1.54 -4.69 9.12
N PHE A 101 0.46 -4.90 9.86
CA PHE A 101 0.28 -4.37 11.22
C PHE A 101 -0.22 -5.48 12.12
N LYS A 102 0.32 -5.53 13.35
CA LYS A 102 -0.06 -6.56 14.33
C LYS A 102 -1.35 -6.23 15.08
N ASP A 103 -1.73 -4.96 15.15
CA ASP A 103 -2.96 -4.52 15.81
C ASP A 103 -3.58 -3.26 15.19
N LYS A 104 -4.82 -2.94 15.59
CA LYS A 104 -5.59 -1.78 15.09
C LYS A 104 -4.95 -0.43 15.48
N LEU A 105 -4.25 -0.38 16.61
CA LEU A 105 -3.58 0.84 17.08
C LEU A 105 -2.38 1.16 16.18
N ALA A 106 -1.60 0.15 15.81
CA ALA A 106 -0.49 0.28 14.87
C ALA A 106 -0.96 0.77 13.49
N LEU A 107 -2.06 0.24 12.95
CA LEU A 107 -2.70 0.75 11.73
C LEU A 107 -3.05 2.24 11.88
N THR A 108 -3.69 2.63 12.98
CA THR A 108 -4.12 4.01 13.21
C THR A 108 -2.94 4.97 13.31
N ASN A 109 -1.87 4.58 14.03
CA ASN A 109 -0.65 5.38 14.16
C ASN A 109 0.10 5.50 12.83
N PHE A 110 0.18 4.41 12.07
CA PHE A 110 0.75 4.40 10.73
C PHE A 110 0.01 5.36 9.80
N LEU A 111 -1.32 5.33 9.77
CA LEU A 111 -2.11 6.21 8.91
C LEU A 111 -1.89 7.69 9.26
N LYS A 112 -1.84 8.03 10.56
CA LYS A 112 -1.49 9.39 11.00
C LYS A 112 -0.09 9.82 10.52
N PHE A 113 0.89 8.90 10.58
CA PHE A 113 2.23 9.17 10.07
C PHE A 113 2.19 9.53 8.57
N ILE A 114 1.52 8.70 7.76
CA ILE A 114 1.37 8.92 6.31
C ILE A 114 0.67 10.26 6.03
N GLU A 115 -0.42 10.53 6.73
CA GLU A 115 -1.21 11.77 6.58
C GLU A 115 -0.37 13.04 6.81
N ASN A 116 0.55 12.99 7.78
CA ASN A 116 1.44 14.10 8.12
C ASN A 116 2.58 14.33 7.11
N LYS A 117 2.75 13.47 6.09
CA LYS A 117 3.80 13.61 5.05
C LYS A 117 3.25 14.18 3.73
N LYS A 118 2.21 15.02 3.81
CA LYS A 118 1.47 15.59 2.65
C LYS A 118 2.36 16.26 1.60
N GLU A 119 3.49 16.85 1.97
CA GLU A 119 4.28 17.73 1.11
C GLU A 119 5.02 17.05 -0.06
N LEU A 120 4.84 15.75 -0.28
CA LEU A 120 5.93 14.94 -0.83
C LEU A 120 5.51 13.83 -1.81
N LEU A 121 4.28 13.87 -2.34
CA LEU A 121 3.79 13.01 -3.43
C LEU A 121 3.18 13.82 -4.57
#